data_AF-A0AAW4VPJ2-F1
#
_entry.id   AF-A0AAW4VPJ2-F1
#
_cell.length_a   1.000
_cell.length_b   1.000
_cell.length_c   1.000
_cell.angle_alpha   90.00
_cell.angle_beta   90.00
_cell.angle_gamma   90.00
#
_symmetry.space_group_name_H-M   'P 1'
#
loop_
_entity.id
_entity.type
_entity.pdbx_description
1 polymer ?
#
loop_
_entity_poly.entity_id
_entity_poly.type
_entity_poly.pdbx_seq_one_letter_code
_entity_poly.pdbx_strand_id
1 'polypeptide(L)'
;MKESVNVKIIYHFYHHVVKAELKRRDFPKDVVRKIDEEHHKIIQRAKDIGNSRLLSSYIMGSYFIAMNRSTGKSAEENYEMFRDGLYASKLFHKVMGDANRYLDPKKMAGRLQWSKESYKHIYENDWVVDILPGNDEYDLGYDYHECGICKLCKDEGCPQLATYLCQMDYVLADIMHMKLVRTKTIAEGNSYCDFRYSKYK
;
A
#
# COMPACT_ATOMS: atom_id res chain seq x y z
N MET A 1 11.48 12.62 0.56
CA MET A 1 11.95 11.56 -0.38
C MET A 1 12.14 12.23 -1.73
N LYS A 2 13.17 11.86 -2.50
CA LYS A 2 13.36 12.45 -3.83
C LYS A 2 12.20 12.02 -4.74
N GLU A 3 11.55 12.98 -5.40
CA GLU A 3 10.54 12.69 -6.44
C GLU A 3 11.20 12.08 -7.68
N SER A 4 11.53 10.80 -7.58
CA SER A 4 12.05 10.01 -8.69
C SER A 4 10.97 9.80 -9.75
N VAL A 5 11.40 9.40 -10.96
CA VAL A 5 10.47 9.03 -12.05
C VAL A 5 9.48 7.95 -11.59
N ASN A 6 9.94 6.96 -10.82
CA ASN A 6 9.08 5.89 -10.30
C ASN A 6 8.01 6.42 -9.33
N VAL A 7 8.39 7.34 -8.43
CA VAL A 7 7.43 8.00 -7.51
C VAL A 7 6.33 8.70 -8.29
N LYS A 8 6.69 9.46 -9.33
CA LYS A 8 5.73 10.18 -10.18
C LYS A 8 4.80 9.25 -10.95
N ILE A 9 5.35 8.16 -11.52
CA ILE A 9 4.54 7.16 -12.24
C ILE A 9 3.49 6.53 -11.30
N ILE A 10 3.92 6.09 -10.11
CA ILE A 10 3.02 5.46 -9.13
C ILE A 10 1.98 6.47 -8.64
N TYR A 11 2.40 7.69 -8.34
CA TYR A 11 1.50 8.78 -7.97
C TYR A 11 0.41 9.00 -9.01
N HIS A 12 0.79 9.18 -10.28
CA HIS A 12 -0.18 9.42 -11.36
C HIS A 12 -1.17 8.27 -11.53
N PHE A 13 -0.76 7.05 -11.20
CA PHE A 13 -1.63 5.89 -11.23
C PHE A 13 -2.76 5.99 -10.19
N TYR A 14 -2.43 6.20 -8.92
CA TYR A 14 -3.44 6.41 -7.87
C TYR A 14 -4.25 7.67 -8.10
N HIS A 15 -3.60 8.74 -8.56
CA HIS A 15 -4.28 10.00 -8.86
C HIS A 15 -5.32 9.86 -9.96
N HIS A 16 -5.01 9.12 -11.04
CA HIS A 16 -5.97 8.87 -12.11
C HIS A 16 -7.19 8.09 -11.62
N VAL A 17 -6.96 7.05 -10.81
CA VAL A 17 -8.02 6.24 -10.19
C VAL A 17 -8.94 7.10 -9.33
N VAL A 18 -8.37 7.84 -8.38
CA VAL A 18 -9.16 8.63 -7.44
C VAL A 18 -9.83 9.82 -8.12
N LYS A 19 -9.19 10.44 -9.11
CA LYS A 19 -9.81 11.51 -9.91
C LYS A 19 -11.06 11.03 -10.64
N ALA A 20 -11.05 9.83 -11.20
CA ALA A 20 -12.22 9.25 -11.86
C ALA A 20 -13.36 9.02 -10.86
N GLU A 21 -13.02 8.51 -9.66
CA GLU A 21 -14.00 8.26 -8.62
C GLU A 21 -14.59 9.53 -8.01
N LEU A 22 -13.76 10.55 -7.73
CA LEU A 22 -14.22 11.86 -7.26
C LEU A 22 -15.17 12.51 -8.27
N LYS A 23 -14.88 12.39 -9.57
CA LYS A 23 -15.78 12.86 -10.63
C LYS A 23 -17.11 12.10 -10.60
N ARG A 24 -17.10 10.79 -10.37
CA ARG A 24 -18.32 9.95 -10.29
C ARG A 24 -19.20 10.33 -9.09
N ARG A 25 -18.59 10.84 -8.01
CA ARG A 25 -19.28 11.29 -6.80
C ARG A 25 -19.54 12.80 -6.75
N ASP A 26 -19.46 13.48 -7.89
CA ASP A 26 -19.74 14.92 -8.04
C ASP A 26 -18.92 15.83 -7.11
N PHE A 27 -17.67 15.44 -6.79
CA PHE A 27 -16.78 16.30 -6.02
C PHE A 27 -16.34 17.52 -6.84
N PRO A 28 -16.17 18.68 -6.18
CA PRO A 28 -15.56 19.85 -6.81
C PRO A 28 -14.17 19.56 -7.41
N LYS A 29 -13.90 20.12 -8.60
CA LYS A 29 -12.62 19.89 -9.31
C LYS A 29 -11.40 20.36 -8.52
N ASP A 30 -11.56 21.34 -7.63
CA ASP A 30 -10.47 21.86 -6.79
C ASP A 30 -10.00 20.83 -5.75
N VAL A 31 -10.84 19.87 -5.35
CA VAL A 31 -10.44 18.79 -4.42
C VAL A 31 -9.35 17.93 -5.03
N VAL A 32 -9.42 17.64 -6.33
CA VAL A 32 -8.38 16.90 -7.05
C VAL A 32 -7.04 17.64 -6.99
N ARG A 33 -7.05 18.96 -7.19
CA ARG A 33 -5.86 19.81 -7.09
C ARG A 33 -5.31 19.85 -5.66
N LYS A 34 -6.18 19.95 -4.65
CA LYS A 34 -5.77 19.94 -3.23
C LYS A 34 -5.07 18.63 -2.86
N ILE A 35 -5.57 17.49 -3.33
CA ILE A 35 -4.94 16.18 -3.09
C ILE A 35 -3.56 16.11 -3.74
N ASP A 36 -3.43 16.58 -4.99
CA ASP A 36 -2.15 16.66 -5.70
C ASP A 36 -1.12 17.51 -4.91
N GLU A 37 -1.50 18.72 -4.53
CA GLU A 37 -0.65 19.63 -3.76
C GLU A 37 -0.24 19.05 -2.40
N GLU A 38 -1.19 18.45 -1.67
CA GLU A 38 -0.91 17.88 -0.36
C GLU A 38 -0.02 16.63 -0.45
N HIS A 39 -0.24 15.77 -1.45
CA HIS A 39 0.62 14.62 -1.70
C HIS A 39 2.07 15.04 -1.95
N HIS A 40 2.29 16.04 -2.81
CA HIS A 40 3.65 16.55 -3.09
C HIS A 40 4.33 17.07 -1.81
N LYS A 41 3.59 17.81 -0.96
CA LYS A 41 4.13 18.26 0.33
C LYS A 41 4.51 17.08 1.24
N ILE A 42 3.69 16.03 1.31
CA ILE A 42 3.98 14.81 2.08
C ILE A 42 5.25 14.14 1.55
N ILE A 43 5.34 13.93 0.23
CA ILE A 43 6.51 13.26 -0.38
C ILE A 43 7.81 14.03 -0.12
N GLN A 44 7.79 15.36 -0.15
CA GLN A 44 8.98 16.18 0.11
C GLN A 44 9.56 15.93 1.51
N ARG A 45 8.71 15.81 2.53
CA ARG A 45 9.13 15.58 3.92
C ARG A 45 9.23 14.12 4.34
N ALA A 46 8.58 13.20 3.61
CA ALA A 46 8.62 11.78 3.90
C ALA A 46 10.07 11.25 3.85
N LYS A 47 10.47 10.42 4.82
CA LYS A 47 11.80 9.80 4.80
C LYS A 47 11.97 8.90 3.57
N ASP A 48 13.19 8.85 3.05
CA ASP A 48 13.51 8.00 1.90
C ASP A 48 13.50 6.52 2.30
N ILE A 49 13.10 5.66 1.36
CA ILE A 49 13.10 4.19 1.48
C ILE A 49 13.91 3.54 0.34
N GLY A 50 14.61 4.36 -0.45
CA GLY A 50 15.41 3.90 -1.58
C GLY A 50 14.58 3.17 -2.63
N ASN A 51 15.17 2.11 -3.21
CA ASN A 51 14.51 1.27 -4.20
C ASN A 51 13.70 0.13 -3.56
N SER A 52 12.95 0.43 -2.50
CA SER A 52 12.14 -0.55 -1.77
C SER A 52 11.14 -1.25 -2.70
N ARG A 53 10.94 -2.56 -2.45
CA ARG A 53 9.88 -3.35 -3.12
C ARG A 53 8.47 -2.86 -2.76
N LEU A 54 8.34 -2.08 -1.69
CA LEU A 54 7.09 -1.54 -1.18
C LEU A 54 6.94 -0.04 -1.47
N LEU A 55 7.69 0.49 -2.43
CA LEU A 55 7.54 1.89 -2.88
C LEU A 55 6.10 2.21 -3.26
N SER A 56 5.42 1.32 -3.99
CA SER A 56 4.02 1.55 -4.36
C SER A 56 3.11 1.69 -3.14
N SER A 57 3.30 0.86 -2.12
CA SER A 57 2.56 0.94 -0.86
C SER A 57 2.85 2.23 -0.12
N TYR A 58 4.11 2.65 -0.04
CA TYR A 58 4.49 3.92 0.61
C TYR A 58 3.85 5.14 -0.07
N ILE A 59 3.84 5.17 -1.41
CA ILE A 59 3.16 6.21 -2.19
C ILE A 59 1.64 6.15 -1.99
N MET A 60 1.03 4.95 -1.95
CA MET A 60 -0.38 4.79 -1.60
C MET A 60 -0.69 5.39 -0.22
N GLY A 61 0.17 5.16 0.77
CA GLY A 61 0.04 5.73 2.11
C GLY A 61 0.04 7.26 2.10
N SER A 62 1.04 7.86 1.46
CA SER A 62 1.11 9.33 1.33
C SER A 62 -0.10 9.91 0.57
N TYR A 63 -0.58 9.21 -0.47
CA TYR A 63 -1.75 9.64 -1.24
C TYR A 63 -3.03 9.58 -0.40
N PHE A 64 -3.21 8.51 0.38
CA PHE A 64 -4.37 8.38 1.26
C PHE A 64 -4.39 9.43 2.37
N ILE A 65 -3.22 9.77 2.95
CA ILE A 65 -3.09 10.89 3.89
C ILE A 65 -3.50 12.21 3.22
N ALA A 66 -3.06 12.45 1.97
CA ALA A 66 -3.44 13.63 1.21
C ALA A 66 -4.97 13.71 0.96
N MET A 67 -5.62 12.58 0.65
CA MET A 67 -7.08 12.50 0.54
C MET A 67 -7.76 12.95 1.84
N ASN A 68 -7.34 12.38 2.97
CA ASN A 68 -7.91 12.68 4.29
C ASN A 68 -7.80 14.14 4.69
N ARG A 69 -6.78 14.86 4.21
CA ARG A 69 -6.58 16.29 4.48
C ARG A 69 -7.31 17.21 3.49
N SER A 70 -7.76 16.69 2.35
CA SER A 70 -8.22 17.52 1.22
C SER A 70 -9.71 17.41 0.91
N THR A 71 -10.34 16.28 1.22
CA THR A 71 -11.73 16.00 0.80
C THR A 71 -12.79 16.56 1.74
N GLY A 72 -12.42 16.86 3.00
CA GLY A 72 -13.37 17.22 4.05
C GLY A 72 -14.26 16.05 4.51
N LYS A 73 -13.91 14.82 4.13
CA LYS A 73 -14.62 13.58 4.49
C LYS A 73 -13.95 12.83 5.61
N SER A 74 -14.69 11.92 6.24
CA SER A 74 -14.13 10.99 7.23
C SER A 74 -13.10 10.05 6.60
N ALA A 75 -12.27 9.42 7.44
CA ALA A 75 -11.29 8.44 6.98
C ALA A 75 -11.93 7.21 6.34
N GLU A 76 -13.08 6.79 6.85
CA GLU A 76 -13.89 5.71 6.29
C GLU A 76 -14.42 6.07 4.90
N GLU A 77 -15.06 7.23 4.73
CA GLU A 77 -15.51 7.68 3.40
C GLU A 77 -14.35 7.79 2.40
N ASN A 78 -13.18 8.30 2.84
CA ASN A 78 -11.99 8.36 1.98
C ASN A 78 -11.47 6.97 1.61
N TYR A 79 -11.50 6.01 2.54
CA TYR A 79 -11.12 4.62 2.30
C TYR A 79 -12.05 3.99 1.27
N GLU A 80 -13.37 4.15 1.42
CA GLU A 80 -14.36 3.63 0.47
C GLU A 80 -14.20 4.23 -0.92
N MET A 81 -14.00 5.55 -1.02
CA MET A 81 -13.71 6.20 -2.31
C MET A 81 -12.46 5.60 -2.94
N PHE A 82 -11.38 5.44 -2.17
CA PHE A 82 -10.14 4.93 -2.74
C PHE A 82 -10.29 3.47 -3.17
N ARG A 83 -10.89 2.62 -2.32
CA ARG A 83 -11.23 1.22 -2.62
C ARG A 83 -12.07 1.10 -3.90
N ASP A 84 -13.18 1.83 -3.97
CA ASP A 84 -14.12 1.75 -5.08
C ASP A 84 -13.49 2.22 -6.39
N GLY A 85 -12.64 3.25 -6.33
CA GLY A 85 -11.83 3.66 -7.47
C GLY A 85 -10.90 2.54 -7.97
N LEU A 86 -10.22 1.85 -7.06
CA LEU A 86 -9.31 0.74 -7.43
C LEU A 86 -10.06 -0.40 -8.10
N TYR A 87 -11.22 -0.81 -7.55
CA TYR A 87 -12.09 -1.83 -8.15
C TYR A 87 -12.65 -1.44 -9.52
N ALA A 88 -12.98 -0.16 -9.72
CA ALA A 88 -13.53 0.30 -10.99
C ALA A 88 -12.46 0.37 -12.12
N SER A 89 -11.18 0.38 -11.77
CA SER A 89 -10.10 0.63 -12.71
C SER A 89 -9.59 -0.63 -13.40
N LYS A 90 -10.05 -0.88 -14.64
CA LYS A 90 -9.55 -1.98 -15.49
C LYS A 90 -8.03 -1.95 -15.69
N LEU A 91 -7.45 -0.75 -15.76
CA LEU A 91 -6.00 -0.58 -15.89
C LEU A 91 -5.28 -1.01 -14.59
N PHE A 92 -5.87 -0.71 -13.43
CA PHE A 92 -5.35 -1.15 -12.13
C PHE A 92 -5.26 -2.67 -12.04
N HIS A 93 -6.35 -3.36 -12.40
CA HIS A 93 -6.39 -4.82 -12.43
C HIS A 93 -5.32 -5.41 -13.35
N LYS A 94 -5.16 -4.84 -14.56
CA LYS A 94 -4.13 -5.30 -15.51
C LYS A 94 -2.70 -5.15 -14.98
N VAL A 95 -2.40 -4.05 -14.28
CA VAL A 95 -1.05 -3.79 -13.72
C VAL A 95 -0.76 -4.69 -12.53
N MET A 96 -1.75 -4.88 -11.64
CA MET A 96 -1.60 -5.76 -10.48
C MET A 96 -1.37 -7.22 -10.88
N GLY A 97 -2.00 -7.67 -11.96
CA GLY A 97 -1.93 -9.05 -12.41
C GLY A 97 -2.81 -9.97 -11.57
N ASP A 98 -2.41 -11.23 -11.44
CA ASP A 98 -3.22 -12.26 -10.79
C ASP A 98 -2.41 -13.09 -9.77
N ALA A 99 -3.13 -13.99 -9.10
CA ALA A 99 -2.61 -14.94 -8.14
C ALA A 99 -1.47 -15.81 -8.69
N ASN A 100 -1.54 -16.25 -9.95
CA ASN A 100 -0.50 -17.09 -10.56
C ASN A 100 0.80 -16.31 -10.69
N ARG A 101 0.74 -15.07 -11.17
CA ARG A 101 1.91 -14.20 -11.28
C ARG A 101 2.43 -13.80 -9.91
N TYR A 102 1.57 -13.49 -8.94
CA TYR A 102 2.01 -13.06 -7.62
C TYR A 102 2.63 -14.23 -6.83
N LEU A 103 2.01 -15.40 -6.83
CA LEU A 103 2.43 -16.57 -6.07
C LEU A 103 3.43 -17.46 -6.81
N ASP A 104 3.96 -17.02 -7.97
CA ASP A 104 4.95 -17.78 -8.74
C ASP A 104 6.19 -18.15 -7.89
N PRO A 105 6.49 -19.45 -7.70
CA PRO A 105 7.65 -19.91 -6.95
C PRO A 105 8.99 -19.39 -7.49
N LYS A 106 9.08 -19.04 -8.78
CA LYS A 106 10.29 -18.44 -9.38
C LYS A 106 10.69 -17.13 -8.71
N LYS A 107 9.76 -16.44 -8.04
CA LYS A 107 10.03 -15.19 -7.30
C LYS A 107 10.64 -15.44 -5.92
N MET A 108 10.64 -16.68 -5.42
CA MET A 108 11.01 -17.00 -4.04
C MET A 108 12.46 -16.63 -3.71
N ALA A 109 13.41 -16.97 -4.59
CA ALA A 109 14.82 -16.64 -4.37
C ALA A 109 15.03 -15.12 -4.18
N GLY A 110 14.37 -14.32 -5.04
CA GLY A 110 14.40 -12.86 -4.92
C GLY A 110 13.75 -12.37 -3.63
N ARG A 111 12.64 -12.98 -3.19
CA ARG A 111 11.96 -12.60 -1.94
C ARG A 111 12.82 -12.92 -0.71
N LEU A 112 13.39 -14.11 -0.62
CA LEU A 112 14.29 -14.50 0.47
C LEU A 112 15.51 -13.59 0.55
N GLN A 113 16.04 -13.14 -0.59
CA GLN A 113 17.10 -12.13 -0.62
C GLN A 113 16.64 -10.79 -0.03
N TRP A 114 15.44 -10.33 -0.39
CA TRP A 114 14.87 -9.10 0.18
C TRP A 114 14.63 -9.21 1.69
N SER A 115 14.19 -10.36 2.19
CA SER A 115 14.10 -10.61 3.64
C SER A 115 15.42 -10.31 4.34
N LYS A 116 16.52 -10.90 3.87
CA LYS A 116 17.87 -10.66 4.41
C LYS A 116 18.31 -9.20 4.30
N GLU A 117 17.97 -8.53 3.21
CA GLU A 117 18.32 -7.12 3.00
C GLU A 117 17.54 -6.18 3.90
N SER A 118 16.29 -6.52 4.24
CA SER A 118 15.43 -5.69 5.08
C SER A 118 16.02 -5.48 6.49
N TYR A 119 16.65 -6.51 7.06
CA TYR A 119 17.35 -6.44 8.36
C TYR A 119 18.66 -5.65 8.36
N LYS A 120 19.07 -5.06 7.22
CA LYS A 120 20.20 -4.12 7.21
C LYS A 120 19.79 -2.73 7.70
N HIS A 121 18.49 -2.45 7.83
CA HIS A 121 17.94 -1.17 8.29
C HIS A 121 18.56 0.04 7.59
N ILE A 122 18.80 -0.07 6.27
CA ILE A 122 19.45 0.99 5.49
C ILE A 122 18.58 2.27 5.48
N TYR A 123 17.26 2.10 5.47
CA TYR A 123 16.30 3.20 5.44
C TYR A 123 15.34 3.09 6.62
N GLU A 124 15.27 4.15 7.43
CA GLU A 124 14.48 4.18 8.67
C GLU A 124 13.00 3.83 8.45
N ASN A 125 12.39 4.32 7.36
CA ASN A 125 10.97 4.09 7.07
C ASN A 125 10.68 2.90 6.14
N ASP A 126 11.69 2.12 5.77
CA ASP A 126 11.44 0.87 5.03
C ASP A 126 10.92 -0.23 5.96
N TRP A 127 10.46 -1.32 5.37
CA TRP A 127 9.91 -2.48 6.07
C TRP A 127 11.01 -3.46 6.46
N VAL A 128 10.75 -4.20 7.55
CA VAL A 128 11.51 -5.38 7.95
C VAL A 128 10.59 -6.58 7.83
N VAL A 129 11.02 -7.61 7.10
CA VAL A 129 10.13 -8.71 6.70
C VAL A 129 10.84 -10.07 6.66
N ASP A 130 10.18 -11.07 7.20
CA ASP A 130 10.48 -12.47 6.97
C ASP A 130 9.60 -13.02 5.84
N ILE A 131 10.23 -13.75 4.92
CA ILE A 131 9.52 -14.43 3.82
C ILE A 131 9.38 -15.90 4.16
N LEU A 132 8.15 -16.38 4.16
CA LEU A 132 7.81 -17.76 4.48
C LEU A 132 7.41 -18.50 3.20
N PRO A 133 8.12 -19.57 2.81
CA PRO A 133 7.68 -20.46 1.76
C PRO A 133 6.29 -21.04 2.04
N GLY A 134 5.56 -21.40 0.99
CA GLY A 134 4.27 -22.06 1.12
C GLY A 134 4.36 -23.43 1.79
N ASN A 135 3.24 -23.84 2.39
CA ASN A 135 3.03 -25.12 3.07
C ASN A 135 1.59 -25.61 2.79
N ASP A 136 1.11 -26.59 3.55
CA ASP A 136 -0.23 -27.17 3.34
C ASP A 136 -1.39 -26.17 3.60
N GLU A 137 -1.14 -25.07 4.31
CA GLU A 137 -2.14 -24.07 4.70
C GLU A 137 -2.17 -22.86 3.75
N TYR A 138 -1.01 -22.42 3.25
CA TYR A 138 -0.87 -21.22 2.43
C TYR A 138 0.23 -21.34 1.38
N ASP A 139 0.12 -20.57 0.28
CA ASP A 139 1.07 -20.60 -0.84
C ASP A 139 2.30 -19.69 -0.59
N LEU A 140 2.13 -18.63 0.20
CA LEU A 140 3.18 -17.66 0.51
C LEU A 140 2.87 -16.88 1.79
N GLY A 141 3.84 -16.77 2.70
CA GLY A 141 3.71 -15.97 3.91
C GLY A 141 4.69 -14.79 3.97
N TYR A 142 4.28 -13.74 4.67
CA TYR A 142 5.13 -12.63 5.08
C TYR A 142 4.89 -12.33 6.56
N ASP A 143 5.95 -12.24 7.35
CA ASP A 143 5.89 -11.69 8.70
C ASP A 143 6.61 -10.34 8.70
N TYR A 144 5.87 -9.23 8.75
CA TYR A 144 6.43 -7.89 8.80
C TYR A 144 6.63 -7.46 10.26
N HIS A 145 7.87 -7.22 10.65
CA HIS A 145 8.24 -6.76 12.00
C HIS A 145 8.33 -5.24 12.09
N GLU A 146 8.54 -4.56 10.96
CA GLU A 146 8.46 -3.11 10.86
C GLU A 146 7.67 -2.71 9.61
N CYS A 147 6.85 -1.67 9.74
CA CYS A 147 5.93 -1.25 8.68
C CYS A 147 6.13 0.22 8.29
N GLY A 148 6.54 0.44 7.03
CA GLY A 148 6.73 1.78 6.49
C GLY A 148 5.47 2.64 6.48
N ILE A 149 4.27 2.04 6.35
CA ILE A 149 3.00 2.77 6.47
C ILE A 149 2.78 3.29 7.88
N CYS A 150 3.00 2.45 8.89
CA CYS A 150 2.84 2.87 10.29
C CYS A 150 3.81 4.02 10.62
N LYS A 151 5.06 3.91 10.15
CA LYS A 151 6.08 4.95 10.32
C LYS A 151 5.70 6.25 9.59
N LEU A 152 5.27 6.18 8.34
CA LEU A 152 4.81 7.34 7.58
C LEU A 152 3.61 8.03 8.24
N CYS A 153 2.58 7.28 8.64
CA CYS A 153 1.42 7.85 9.33
C CYS A 153 1.81 8.48 10.67
N LYS A 154 2.77 7.90 11.40
CA LYS A 154 3.30 8.48 12.63
C LYS A 154 4.05 9.79 12.37
N ASP A 155 4.95 9.80 11.38
CA ASP A 155 5.70 11.00 10.99
C ASP A 155 4.77 12.14 10.54
N GLU A 156 3.64 11.79 9.91
CA GLU A 156 2.59 12.72 9.48
C GLU A 156 1.57 13.08 10.57
N GLY A 157 1.74 12.58 11.80
CA GLY A 157 0.85 12.88 12.93
C GLY A 157 -0.56 12.30 12.79
N CYS A 158 -0.74 11.24 12.00
CA CYS A 158 -2.02 10.58 11.74
C CYS A 158 -1.96 9.05 11.85
N PRO A 159 -1.44 8.47 12.96
CA PRO A 159 -1.27 7.02 13.10
C PRO A 159 -2.58 6.22 12.92
N GLN A 160 -3.72 6.81 13.25
CA GLN A 160 -5.04 6.20 13.07
C GLN A 160 -5.39 5.88 11.61
N LEU A 161 -4.76 6.52 10.63
CA LEU A 161 -5.00 6.21 9.21
C LEU A 161 -4.33 4.90 8.77
N ALA A 162 -3.37 4.38 9.53
CA ALA A 162 -2.66 3.15 9.19
C ALA A 162 -3.60 1.94 9.14
N THR A 163 -4.63 1.87 9.99
CA THR A 163 -5.59 0.74 10.01
C THR A 163 -6.40 0.67 8.71
N TYR A 164 -6.82 1.80 8.15
CA TYR A 164 -7.48 1.84 6.84
C TYR A 164 -6.55 1.42 5.69
N LEU A 165 -5.29 1.84 5.75
CA LEU A 165 -4.28 1.39 4.78
C LEU A 165 -4.01 -0.11 4.90
N CYS A 166 -4.02 -0.68 6.10
CA CYS A 166 -3.92 -2.13 6.29
C CYS A 166 -5.12 -2.89 5.70
N GLN A 167 -6.31 -2.27 5.59
CA GLN A 167 -7.45 -2.89 4.91
C GLN A 167 -7.27 -2.95 3.39
N MET A 168 -6.48 -2.05 2.80
CA MET A 168 -6.18 -2.08 1.36
C MET A 168 -5.46 -3.36 0.95
N ASP A 169 -4.75 -4.03 1.85
CA ASP A 169 -4.12 -5.32 1.55
C ASP A 169 -5.14 -6.38 1.11
N TYR A 170 -6.32 -6.39 1.73
CA TYR A 170 -7.41 -7.30 1.35
C TYR A 170 -8.03 -6.91 0.00
N VAL A 171 -8.18 -5.60 -0.26
CA VAL A 171 -8.64 -5.07 -1.56
C VAL A 171 -7.69 -5.50 -2.67
N LEU A 172 -6.38 -5.36 -2.47
CA LEU A 172 -5.36 -5.77 -3.44
C LEU A 172 -5.33 -7.28 -3.64
N ALA A 173 -5.47 -8.08 -2.57
CA ALA A 173 -5.55 -9.53 -2.66
C ALA A 173 -6.75 -9.97 -3.50
N ASP A 174 -7.92 -9.37 -3.26
CA ASP A 174 -9.15 -9.66 -3.98
C ASP A 174 -9.06 -9.28 -5.46
N ILE A 175 -8.52 -8.10 -5.79
CA ILE A 175 -8.26 -7.66 -7.18
C ILE A 175 -7.35 -8.66 -7.92
N MET A 176 -6.38 -9.27 -7.22
CA MET A 176 -5.49 -10.28 -7.78
C MET A 176 -6.09 -11.71 -7.77
N HIS A 177 -7.34 -11.88 -7.34
CA HIS A 177 -8.00 -13.18 -7.16
C HIS A 177 -7.24 -14.11 -6.19
N MET A 178 -6.80 -13.58 -5.07
CA MET A 178 -6.15 -14.30 -3.98
C MET A 178 -6.93 -14.17 -2.67
N LYS A 179 -6.81 -15.19 -1.82
CA LYS A 179 -7.17 -15.11 -0.41
C LYS A 179 -5.99 -14.56 0.38
N LEU A 180 -6.26 -13.60 1.27
CA LEU A 180 -5.34 -13.16 2.32
C LEU A 180 -5.95 -13.47 3.68
N VAL A 181 -5.19 -14.14 4.56
CA VAL A 181 -5.48 -14.27 5.98
C VAL A 181 -4.41 -13.52 6.76
N ARG A 182 -4.83 -12.67 7.71
CA ARG A 182 -3.95 -11.97 8.66
C ARG A 182 -4.65 -11.94 10.02
N THR A 183 -3.96 -12.34 11.07
CA THR A 183 -4.49 -12.42 12.44
C THR A 183 -3.83 -11.42 13.39
N LYS A 184 -2.66 -10.89 13.03
CA LYS A 184 -1.88 -9.90 13.75
C LYS A 184 -1.59 -8.72 12.82
N THR A 185 -1.72 -7.52 13.36
CA THR A 185 -1.46 -6.27 12.64
C THR A 185 -0.72 -5.28 13.55
N ILE A 186 0.40 -4.73 13.08
CA ILE A 186 1.18 -3.72 13.81
C ILE A 186 0.33 -2.48 14.10
N ALA A 187 -0.46 -2.00 13.12
CA ALA A 187 -1.33 -0.85 13.29
C ALA A 187 -2.43 -1.06 14.36
N GLU A 188 -2.71 -2.31 14.72
CA GLU A 188 -3.66 -2.69 15.78
C GLU A 188 -2.96 -3.04 17.10
N GLY A 189 -1.64 -2.78 17.21
CA GLY A 189 -0.85 -2.96 18.43
C GLY A 189 -0.15 -4.31 18.57
N ASN A 190 -0.17 -5.17 17.55
CA ASN A 190 0.61 -6.42 17.57
C ASN A 190 2.11 -6.16 17.30
N SER A 191 2.97 -7.10 17.69
CA SER A 191 4.41 -7.01 17.45
C SER A 191 4.82 -7.17 15.99
N TYR A 192 3.98 -7.80 15.16
CA TYR A 192 4.23 -8.00 13.73
C TYR A 192 2.91 -8.18 12.97
N CYS A 193 2.96 -8.10 11.64
CA CYS A 193 1.85 -8.47 10.76
C CYS A 193 2.09 -9.84 10.10
N ASP A 194 1.12 -10.75 10.13
CA ASP A 194 1.25 -12.13 9.64
C ASP A 194 0.41 -12.40 8.38
N PHE A 195 0.93 -12.03 7.22
CA PHE A 195 0.21 -12.23 5.96
C PHE A 195 0.35 -13.67 5.48
N ARG A 196 -0.78 -14.33 5.18
CA ARG A 196 -0.83 -15.67 4.59
C ARG A 196 -1.67 -15.61 3.31
N TYR A 197 -1.01 -15.72 2.16
CA TYR A 197 -1.65 -15.68 0.86
C TYR A 197 -1.87 -17.08 0.29
N SER A 198 -3.03 -17.28 -0.30
CA SER A 198 -3.37 -18.50 -1.04
C SER A 198 -4.16 -18.19 -2.30
N LYS A 199 -4.06 -19.04 -3.32
CA LYS A 199 -5.04 -19.04 -4.41
C LYS A 199 -6.42 -19.42 -3.86
N TYR A 200 -7.47 -18.91 -4.50
CA TYR A 200 -8.79 -19.50 -4.32
C TYR A 200 -8.74 -20.95 -4.82
N LYS A 201 -9.20 -21.88 -3.99
CA LYS A 201 -9.34 -23.30 -4.33
C LYS A 201 -10.65 -23.53 -5.06
#